data_AF-W9UUM2-F1
#
_entry.id   AF-W9UUM2-F1
#
_cell.length_a   1.000
_cell.length_b   1.000
_cell.length_c   1.000
_cell.angle_alpha   90.00
_cell.angle_beta   90.00
_cell.angle_gamma   90.00
#
_symmetry.space_group_name_H-M   'P 1'
#
loop_
_entity.id
_entity.type
_entity.pdbx_description
1 polymer ?
#
loop_
_entity_poly.entity_id
_entity_poly.type
_entity_poly.pdbx_seq_one_letter_code
_entity_poly.pdbx_strand_id
1 'polypeptide(L)' 'MTDKQLFPNPLPEIKTSVSRWISVGDSLAGPVRACNEDRIYADDALGLWCVADGMGGHSEGGSPVV' A
#
# COMPACT_ATOMS: atom_id res chain seq x y z
N MET A 1 -16.41 51.32 -21.86
CA MET A 1 -15.31 50.53 -21.28
C MET A 1 -15.88 49.75 -20.11
N THR A 2 -16.34 48.53 -20.36
CA THR A 2 -16.74 47.57 -19.32
C THR A 2 -16.21 46.24 -19.78
N ASP A 3 -15.08 45.88 -19.20
CA ASP A 3 -14.46 44.58 -19.31
C ASP A 3 -15.38 43.58 -18.61
N LYS A 4 -16.08 42.76 -19.39
CA LYS A 4 -16.89 41.66 -18.84
C LYS A 4 -15.91 40.56 -18.48
N GLN A 5 -15.71 40.34 -17.18
CA GLN A 5 -14.97 39.20 -16.65
C GLN A 5 -15.32 37.91 -17.40
N LEU A 6 -14.39 37.49 -18.25
CA LEU A 6 -14.35 36.19 -18.88
C LEU A 6 -13.76 35.20 -17.87
N PHE A 7 -14.46 34.92 -16.77
CA PHE A 7 -14.11 33.76 -15.97
C PHE A 7 -14.85 32.56 -16.55
N PRO A 8 -14.15 31.55 -17.10
CA PRO A 8 -14.82 30.32 -17.48
C PRO A 8 -15.43 29.68 -16.24
N ASN A 9 -16.60 29.06 -16.40
CA ASN A 9 -17.24 28.23 -15.37
C ASN A 9 -16.18 27.40 -14.63
N PRO A 10 -16.19 27.32 -13.29
CA PRO A 10 -15.34 26.37 -12.59
C PRO A 10 -15.62 24.99 -13.19
N LEU A 11 -14.55 24.30 -13.58
CA LEU A 11 -14.64 22.92 -14.05
C LEU A 11 -15.42 22.10 -13.01
N PRO A 12 -16.27 21.14 -13.44
CA PRO A 12 -17.05 20.36 -12.49
C PRO A 12 -16.10 19.77 -11.44
N GLU A 13 -16.36 20.06 -10.16
CA GLU A 13 -15.64 19.45 -9.06
C GLU A 13 -15.72 17.94 -9.23
N ILE A 14 -14.59 17.33 -9.62
CA ILE A 14 -14.49 15.88 -9.64
C ILE A 14 -14.57 15.47 -8.17
N LYS A 15 -15.76 15.09 -7.73
CA LYS A 15 -15.95 14.39 -6.46
C LYS A 15 -15.29 13.03 -6.59
N THR A 16 -13.99 12.97 -6.39
CA THR A 16 -13.27 11.74 -6.12
C THR A 16 -13.76 11.24 -4.77
N SER A 17 -14.82 10.44 -4.78
CA SER A 17 -15.17 9.63 -3.61
C SER A 17 -14.00 8.69 -3.38
N VAL A 18 -13.12 9.04 -2.45
CA VAL A 18 -12.00 8.18 -2.06
C VAL A 18 -12.60 7.01 -1.30
N SER A 19 -12.82 5.89 -2.00
CA SER A 19 -13.18 4.64 -1.36
C SER A 19 -12.05 4.28 -0.40
N ARG A 20 -12.37 4.15 0.90
CA ARG A 20 -11.41 3.72 1.90
C ARG A 20 -11.26 2.21 1.78
N TRP A 21 -10.09 1.78 1.30
CA TRP A 21 -9.71 0.38 1.36
C TRP A 21 -9.50 -0.02 2.83
N ILE A 22 -9.80 -1.27 3.15
CA ILE A 22 -9.52 -1.87 4.45
C ILE A 22 -8.84 -3.20 4.13
N SER A 23 -7.62 -3.39 4.62
CA SER A 23 -6.85 -4.61 4.39
C SER A 23 -6.46 -5.32 5.69
N VAL A 24 -6.13 -6.60 5.54
CA VAL A 24 -5.59 -7.47 6.59
C VAL A 24 -4.48 -8.30 5.96
N GLY A 25 -3.40 -8.52 6.69
CA GLY A 25 -2.30 -9.41 6.31
C GLY A 25 -1.97 -10.36 7.44
N ASP A 26 -1.73 -11.62 7.10
CA ASP A 26 -1.23 -12.67 8.00
C ASP A 26 -0.28 -13.58 7.22
N SER A 27 0.76 -14.08 7.87
CA SER A 27 1.74 -14.97 7.23
C SER A 27 2.30 -15.98 8.22
N LEU A 28 2.49 -17.21 7.74
CA LEU A 28 2.91 -18.37 8.52
C LEU A 28 4.05 -19.11 7.82
N ALA A 29 5.09 -19.51 8.57
CA ALA A 29 6.22 -20.28 8.04
C ALA A 29 5.82 -21.68 7.49
N GLY A 30 4.72 -22.22 8.01
CA GLY A 30 4.34 -23.61 7.81
C GLY A 30 5.19 -24.61 8.63
N PRO A 31 4.98 -25.92 8.46
CA PRO A 31 5.55 -26.94 9.33
C PRO A 31 6.98 -27.37 8.99
N VAL A 32 7.52 -26.92 7.84
CA VAL A 32 8.82 -27.39 7.30
C VAL A 32 9.93 -26.37 7.52
N ARG A 33 9.63 -25.07 7.37
CA ARG A 33 10.62 -23.99 7.51
C ARG A 33 10.78 -23.64 8.99
N ALA A 34 12.02 -23.44 9.43
CA ALA A 34 12.30 -23.00 10.79
C ALA A 34 11.97 -21.51 11.03
N CYS A 35 11.91 -20.72 9.96
CA CYS A 35 11.65 -19.29 10.00
C CYS A 35 10.75 -18.88 8.84
N ASN A 36 9.86 -17.92 9.08
CA ASN A 36 9.07 -17.28 8.04
C ASN A 36 9.89 -16.12 7.45
N GLU A 37 10.17 -16.16 6.16
CA GLU A 37 10.89 -15.10 5.45
C GLU A 37 9.96 -14.22 4.60
N ASP A 38 8.65 -14.47 4.65
CA ASP A 38 7.65 -13.64 4.01
C ASP A 38 7.46 -12.33 4.76
N ARG A 39 7.26 -11.23 4.02
CA ARG A 39 6.92 -9.91 4.56
C ARG A 39 5.70 -9.35 3.85
N ILE A 40 4.79 -8.78 4.64
CA ILE A 40 3.59 -8.08 4.15
C ILE A 40 3.72 -6.60 4.50
N TYR A 41 3.46 -5.73 3.52
CA TYR A 41 3.27 -4.30 3.72
C TYR A 41 1.88 -3.90 3.23
N ALA A 42 1.13 -3.18 4.05
CA ALA A 42 -0.21 -2.71 3.73
C ALA A 42 -0.38 -1.26 4.18
N ASP A 43 -0.75 -0.41 3.24
CA ASP A 43 -1.07 1.00 3.45
C ASP A 43 -2.33 1.36 2.66
N ASP A 44 -3.47 1.25 3.33
CA ASP A 44 -4.78 1.54 2.74
C ASP A 44 -4.95 3.02 2.37
N ALA A 45 -4.23 3.93 3.04
CA ALA A 45 -4.28 5.36 2.77
C ALA A 45 -3.49 5.72 1.51
N LEU A 46 -2.35 5.06 1.30
CA LEU A 46 -1.56 5.15 0.07
C LEU A 46 -2.13 4.31 -1.07
N GLY A 47 -2.98 3.33 -0.77
CA GLY A 47 -3.48 2.35 -1.74
C GLY A 47 -2.40 1.36 -2.20
N LEU A 48 -1.47 1.02 -1.30
CA LEU A 48 -0.31 0.18 -1.58
C LEU A 48 -0.35 -1.10 -0.74
N TRP A 49 -0.22 -2.25 -1.41
CA TRP A 49 -0.08 -3.56 -0.76
C TRP A 49 1.03 -4.35 -1.45
N CYS A 50 1.92 -4.94 -0.67
CA CYS A 50 3.04 -5.73 -1.16
C CYS A 50 3.23 -6.99 -0.33
N VAL A 51 3.60 -8.07 -1.01
CA VAL A 51 4.07 -9.32 -0.39
C VAL A 51 5.44 -9.62 -0.99
N ALA A 52 6.42 -9.88 -0.15
CA ALA A 52 7.78 -10.24 -0.55
C ALA A 52 8.17 -11.58 0.09
N ASP A 53 8.73 -12.49 -0.71
CA ASP A 53 9.28 -13.79 -0.28
C ASP A 53 10.80 -13.67 -0.18
N GLY A 54 11.33 -13.88 1.02
CA GLY A 54 12.77 -13.98 1.26
C GLY A 54 13.34 -15.27 0.68
N MET A 55 14.30 -15.13 -0.24
CA MET A 55 15.06 -16.27 -0.74
C MET A 55 15.99 -16.80 0.37
N GLY A 56 15.50 -17.81 1.10
CA GLY A 56 16.16 -18.50 2.22
C GLY A 56 17.67 -18.65 2.16
N GLY A 57 18.31 -18.51 3.33
CA GLY A 57 19.75 -18.76 3.52
C GLY A 57 20.65 -17.53 3.41
N HIS A 58 20.10 -16.35 3.15
CA HIS A 58 20.77 -15.07 3.39
C HIS A 58 20.31 -14.48 4.73
N SER A 59 21.27 -13.96 5.51
CA SER A 59 21.08 -13.41 6.85
C SER A 59 20.08 -12.25 6.95
N GLU A 60 19.58 -11.74 5.82
CA GLU A 60 18.62 -10.63 5.74
C GLU A 60 17.20 -11.07 5.32
N GLY A 61 16.97 -12.34 4.94
CA GLY A 61 15.64 -12.82 4.51
C GLY A 61 14.64 -13.02 5.66
N GLY A 62 15.15 -13.45 6.83
CA GLY A 62 14.30 -13.84 7.97
C GLY A 62 14.85 -13.52 9.35
N SER A 63 15.89 -12.67 9.46
CA SER A 63 16.59 -12.53 10.74
C SER A 63 15.66 -12.12 11.89
N PRO A 64 15.56 -12.93 12.97
CA PRO A 64 14.90 -12.51 14.18
C PRO A 64 15.82 -11.48 14.84
N VAL A 65 15.41 -10.21 14.83
CA VAL A 65 16.03 -9.22 15.72
C VAL A 65 15.63 -9.64 17.13
N VAL A 66 16.65 -9.96 17.94
CA VAL A 66 16.60 -10.22 19.39
C VAL A 66 15.80 -9.15 20.13
#